data_AF-A0A1E7G911-F1
#
_entry.id   AF-A0A1E7G911-F1
#
_cell.length_a   1.000
_cell.length_b   1.000
_cell.length_c   1.000
_cell.angle_alpha   90.00
_cell.angle_beta   90.00
_cell.angle_gamma   90.00
#
_symmetry.space_group_name_H-M   'P 1'
#
loop_
_entity.id
_entity.type
_entity.pdbx_description
1 polymer ?
#
loop_
_entity_poly.entity_id
_entity_poly.type
_entity_poly.pdbx_seq_one_letter_code
_entity_poly.pdbx_strand_id
1 'polypeptide(L)'
;MQQIFQNVIINRQEINSIEFENESIEIPLYPGGEQTFEVLITNYGSPTHIHLSVSEELKGQITFLRDNPYVLQKEYVSAVARIPQEGRILTKGQIYITVGYGSKKRGFPVQLGKVESKPQEYSSDETYKREDQEDLPQNPSVAQPIKKASSLRSGSGKGLSWLSSPVLKGFTGVFSASTGKRTQKNVGQNEKLLLTIAFGGFSLLVFFFFLYFILPDSLQFRVSFPQALLFSIFFVTCFAYILLKIMEED
;
A
#
# COMPACT_ATOMS: atom_id res chain seq x y z
N MET A 1 -34.25 -6.05 12.91
CA MET A 1 -33.52 -5.07 12.08
C MET A 1 -32.12 -5.61 11.87
N GLN A 2 -31.62 -5.63 10.64
CA GLN A 2 -30.26 -6.09 10.35
C GLN A 2 -29.31 -4.94 10.70
N GLN A 3 -28.45 -5.14 11.70
CA GLN A 3 -27.50 -4.13 12.14
C GLN A 3 -26.32 -4.11 11.15
N ILE A 4 -26.17 -3.01 10.43
CA ILE A 4 -25.06 -2.82 9.49
C ILE A 4 -23.83 -2.45 10.29
N PHE A 5 -22.73 -3.14 10.00
CA PHE A 5 -21.53 -3.08 10.82
C PHE A 5 -20.25 -3.15 9.97
N GLN A 6 -19.28 -2.32 10.31
CA GLN A 6 -17.94 -2.34 9.73
C GLN A 6 -16.88 -2.49 10.80
N ASN A 7 -15.98 -3.44 10.61
CA ASN A 7 -14.79 -3.55 11.43
C ASN A 7 -13.60 -2.88 10.73
N VAL A 8 -12.95 -2.00 11.46
CA VAL A 8 -11.72 -1.30 11.08
C VAL A 8 -10.64 -1.73 12.06
N ILE A 9 -9.57 -2.31 11.53
CA ILE A 9 -8.43 -2.77 12.31
C ILE A 9 -7.29 -1.79 12.08
N ILE A 10 -6.71 -1.26 13.16
CA ILE A 10 -5.58 -0.33 13.10
C ILE A 10 -4.37 -0.88 13.86
N ASN A 11 -3.18 -0.51 13.39
CA ASN A 11 -1.89 -0.85 14.00
C ASN A 11 -1.60 -2.36 14.15
N ARG A 12 -2.17 -3.21 13.28
CA ARG A 12 -1.95 -4.66 13.32
C ARG A 12 -0.71 -5.12 12.55
N GLN A 13 -0.54 -4.65 11.32
CA GLN A 13 0.59 -5.01 10.47
C GLN A 13 1.79 -4.08 10.67
N GLU A 14 1.54 -2.77 10.70
CA GLU A 14 2.56 -1.73 10.81
C GLU A 14 2.05 -0.58 11.68
N ILE A 15 2.96 0.30 12.12
CA ILE A 15 2.57 1.56 12.75
C ILE A 15 1.65 2.35 11.80
N ASN A 16 0.52 2.79 12.33
CA ASN A 16 -0.54 3.50 11.62
C ASN A 16 -1.18 2.68 10.48
N SER A 17 -1.01 1.35 10.41
CA SER A 17 -1.71 0.52 9.43
C SER A 17 -3.23 0.62 9.63
N ILE A 18 -3.98 0.56 8.52
CA ILE A 18 -5.44 0.57 8.51
C ILE A 18 -5.89 -0.58 7.61
N GLU A 19 -6.72 -1.45 8.15
CA GLU A 19 -7.29 -2.64 7.50
C GLU A 19 -8.81 -2.62 7.66
N PHE A 20 -9.53 -3.13 6.66
CA PHE A 20 -10.98 -3.24 6.66
C PHE A 20 -11.36 -4.71 6.57
N GLU A 21 -12.31 -5.16 7.38
CA GLU A 21 -12.79 -6.54 7.31
C GLU A 21 -13.65 -6.78 6.07
N ASN A 22 -14.61 -5.89 5.82
CA ASN A 22 -15.41 -5.91 4.60
C ASN A 22 -14.79 -4.98 3.54
N GLU A 23 -14.84 -5.42 2.28
CA GLU A 23 -14.38 -4.62 1.12
C GLU A 23 -15.31 -3.45 0.81
N SER A 24 -16.62 -3.60 1.07
CA SER A 24 -17.63 -2.59 0.86
C SER A 24 -18.78 -2.73 1.86
N ILE A 25 -19.54 -1.65 2.03
CA ILE A 25 -20.79 -1.66 2.80
C ILE A 25 -21.94 -1.22 1.92
N GLU A 26 -23.04 -1.95 2.01
CA GLU A 26 -24.32 -1.59 1.40
C GLU A 26 -25.31 -1.20 2.50
N ILE A 27 -25.89 -0.01 2.36
CA ILE A 27 -26.88 0.55 3.28
C ILE A 27 -28.19 0.72 2.50
N PRO A 28 -29.09 -0.29 2.55
CA PRO A 28 -30.34 -0.26 1.80
C PRO A 28 -31.31 0.76 2.41
N LEU A 29 -31.34 1.96 1.85
CA LEU A 29 -32.21 3.05 2.27
C LEU A 29 -33.14 3.48 1.13
N TYR A 30 -34.34 3.93 1.50
CA TYR A 30 -35.27 4.60 0.58
C TYR A 30 -35.10 6.12 0.71
N PRO A 31 -35.46 6.92 -0.31
CA PRO A 31 -35.53 8.37 -0.18
C PRO A 31 -36.42 8.79 0.99
N GLY A 32 -35.95 9.71 1.82
CA GLY A 32 -36.57 10.10 3.09
C GLY A 32 -36.29 9.15 4.27
N GLY A 33 -35.60 8.04 4.04
CA GLY A 33 -35.23 7.08 5.08
C GLY A 33 -33.97 7.46 5.85
N GLU A 34 -33.91 6.97 7.08
CA GLU A 34 -32.76 7.12 7.98
C GLU A 34 -32.41 5.76 8.60
N GLN A 35 -31.13 5.45 8.67
CA GLN A 35 -30.62 4.23 9.29
C GLN A 35 -29.31 4.54 10.02
N THR A 36 -29.22 4.08 11.27
CA THR A 36 -27.97 4.08 12.03
C THR A 36 -27.18 2.80 11.74
N PHE A 37 -25.86 2.94 11.60
CA PHE A 37 -24.92 1.84 11.49
C PHE A 37 -23.70 2.10 12.38
N GLU A 38 -22.90 1.06 12.61
CA GLU A 38 -21.76 1.14 13.52
C GLU A 38 -20.45 0.78 12.84
N VAL A 39 -19.41 1.51 13.22
CA VAL A 39 -18.02 1.23 12.85
C VAL A 39 -17.29 0.82 14.13
N LEU A 40 -16.88 -0.44 14.24
CA LEU A 40 -15.98 -0.88 15.30
C LEU A 40 -14.55 -0.60 14.86
N ILE A 41 -13.80 0.14 15.68
CA ILE A 41 -12.37 0.28 15.53
C ILE A 41 -11.67 -0.59 16.56
N THR A 42 -10.82 -1.50 16.10
CA THR A 42 -9.93 -2.32 16.94
C THR A 42 -8.48 -1.86 16.76
N ASN A 43 -7.86 -1.39 17.84
CA ASN A 43 -6.47 -0.95 17.88
C ASN A 43 -5.57 -2.02 18.50
N TYR A 44 -4.53 -2.42 17.76
CA TYR A 44 -3.50 -3.36 18.21
C TYR A 44 -2.18 -2.68 18.65
N GLY A 45 -2.11 -1.35 18.55
CA GLY A 45 -0.93 -0.57 18.92
C GLY A 45 -1.20 0.35 20.12
N SER A 46 -0.40 1.42 20.22
CA SER A 46 -0.59 2.44 21.25
C SER A 46 -1.93 3.18 21.06
N PRO A 47 -2.59 3.61 22.15
CA PRO A 47 -3.77 4.45 22.09
C PRO A 47 -3.60 5.66 21.18
N THR A 48 -4.57 5.91 20.31
CA THR A 48 -4.45 6.95 19.27
C THR A 48 -5.78 7.59 18.92
N HIS A 49 -5.72 8.86 18.49
CA HIS A 49 -6.84 9.53 17.87
C HIS A 49 -6.97 9.07 16.40
N ILE A 50 -8.20 8.85 15.99
CA ILE A 50 -8.54 8.61 14.58
C ILE A 50 -9.48 9.71 14.11
N HIS A 51 -9.49 10.01 12.82
CA HIS A 51 -10.46 10.90 12.23
C HIS A 51 -11.29 10.19 11.16
N LEU A 52 -12.61 10.28 11.28
CA LEU A 52 -13.59 9.73 10.34
C LEU A 52 -14.13 10.83 9.45
N SER A 53 -14.06 10.62 8.15
CA SER A 53 -14.56 11.57 7.16
C SER A 53 -15.25 10.82 6.01
N VAL A 54 -16.05 11.54 5.24
CA VAL A 54 -16.73 10.98 4.06
C VAL A 54 -16.29 11.69 2.79
N SER A 55 -16.46 11.02 1.65
CA SER A 55 -16.27 11.63 0.34
C SER A 55 -17.37 12.66 0.05
N GLU A 56 -17.11 13.55 -0.92
CA GLU A 56 -18.05 14.64 -1.27
C GLU A 56 -19.42 14.09 -1.72
N GLU A 57 -19.48 12.90 -2.31
CA GLU A 57 -20.74 12.28 -2.74
C GLU A 57 -21.64 11.89 -1.56
N LEU A 58 -21.06 11.53 -0.42
CA LEU A 58 -21.77 11.11 0.79
C LEU A 58 -21.95 12.25 1.80
N LYS A 59 -21.43 13.43 1.49
CA LYS A 59 -21.50 14.60 2.34
C LYS A 59 -22.96 15.00 2.57
N GLY A 60 -23.33 15.17 3.83
CA GLY A 60 -24.71 15.46 4.24
C GLY A 60 -25.65 14.25 4.21
N GLN A 61 -25.25 13.12 3.62
CA GLN A 61 -25.98 11.85 3.66
C GLN A 61 -25.49 10.95 4.81
N ILE A 62 -24.19 10.94 5.09
CA ILE A 62 -23.63 10.24 6.26
C ILE A 62 -23.13 11.26 7.27
N THR A 63 -23.49 11.07 8.53
CA THR A 63 -23.03 11.89 9.65
C THR A 63 -22.52 10.98 10.76
N PHE A 64 -21.28 11.16 11.19
CA PHE A 64 -20.74 10.46 12.35
C PHE A 64 -21.19 11.16 13.63
N LEU A 65 -21.62 10.41 14.64
CA LEU A 65 -21.91 11.01 15.95
C LEU A 65 -20.64 11.48 16.66
N ARG A 66 -19.52 10.80 16.40
CA ARG A 66 -18.18 11.21 16.83
C ARG A 66 -17.20 10.96 15.69
N ASP A 67 -16.56 12.02 15.22
CA ASP A 67 -15.63 11.98 14.09
C ASP A 67 -14.16 11.92 14.52
N ASN A 68 -13.84 12.19 15.80
CA ASN A 68 -12.48 12.11 16.35
C ASN A 68 -12.38 11.33 17.68
N PRO A 69 -12.70 10.02 17.70
CA PRO A 69 -12.60 9.24 18.93
C PRO A 69 -11.15 8.90 19.29
N TYR A 70 -10.91 8.74 20.59
CA TYR A 70 -9.65 8.24 21.14
C TYR A 70 -9.76 6.74 21.39
N VAL A 71 -9.01 5.93 20.63
CA VAL A 71 -9.17 4.47 20.61
C VAL A 71 -8.07 3.79 21.41
N LEU A 72 -8.43 3.23 22.57
CA LEU A 72 -7.53 2.46 23.43
C LEU A 72 -7.26 1.07 22.84
N GLN A 73 -8.32 0.27 22.68
CA GLN A 73 -8.23 -1.10 22.17
C GLN A 73 -9.42 -1.45 21.28
N LYS A 74 -10.64 -1.15 21.73
CA LYS A 74 -11.86 -1.31 20.93
C LYS A 74 -12.77 -0.10 21.20
N GLU A 75 -13.31 0.48 20.14
CA GLU A 75 -14.23 1.61 20.24
C GLU A 75 -15.33 1.48 19.18
N TYR A 76 -16.58 1.72 19.57
CA TYR A 76 -17.72 1.74 18.65
C TYR A 76 -18.04 3.18 18.27
N VAL A 77 -18.14 3.44 16.98
CA VAL A 77 -18.57 4.73 16.45
C VAL A 77 -19.86 4.56 15.68
N SER A 78 -20.91 5.18 16.18
CA SER A 78 -22.20 5.21 15.50
C SER A 78 -22.21 6.30 14.41
N ALA A 79 -22.79 5.96 13.27
CA ALA A 79 -22.99 6.86 12.15
C ALA A 79 -24.43 6.76 11.66
N VAL A 80 -24.98 7.90 11.24
CA VAL A 80 -26.33 8.02 10.73
C VAL A 80 -26.25 8.23 9.22
N ALA A 81 -26.90 7.34 8.48
CA ALA A 81 -27.11 7.44 7.05
C ALA A 81 -28.54 7.92 6.77
N ARG A 82 -28.68 8.96 5.95
CA ARG A 82 -29.95 9.54 5.53
C ARG A 82 -29.92 9.86 4.04
N ILE A 83 -31.05 9.64 3.37
CA ILE A 83 -31.26 10.07 1.98
C ILE A 83 -32.39 11.11 2.01
N PRO A 84 -32.18 12.34 1.50
CA PRO A 84 -33.27 13.34 1.42
C PRO A 84 -34.40 12.84 0.51
N GLN A 85 -35.61 13.41 0.64
CA GLN A 85 -36.77 12.97 -0.15
C GLN A 85 -36.57 13.16 -1.65
N GLU A 86 -35.86 14.24 -2.04
CA GLU A 86 -35.44 14.54 -3.41
C GLU A 86 -34.08 13.93 -3.77
N GLY A 87 -33.56 13.06 -2.89
CA GLY A 87 -32.25 12.45 -3.01
C GLY A 87 -32.16 11.41 -4.13
N ARG A 88 -30.92 11.12 -4.54
CA ARG A 88 -30.67 10.03 -5.50
C ARG A 88 -31.03 8.69 -4.86
N ILE A 89 -31.64 7.81 -5.66
CA ILE A 89 -32.02 6.45 -5.24
C ILE A 89 -30.77 5.61 -4.93
N LEU A 90 -29.65 5.93 -5.58
CA LEU A 90 -28.38 5.25 -5.37
C LEU A 90 -27.23 6.26 -5.32
N THR A 91 -26.53 6.30 -4.19
CA THR A 91 -25.31 7.10 -4.03
C THR A 91 -24.15 6.17 -3.68
N LYS A 92 -23.03 6.31 -4.39
CA LYS A 92 -21.78 5.62 -4.09
C LYS A 92 -20.75 6.64 -3.64
N GLY A 93 -19.98 6.31 -2.63
CA GLY A 93 -18.83 7.10 -2.21
C GLY A 93 -17.95 6.31 -1.26
N GLN A 94 -17.15 7.01 -0.46
CA GLN A 94 -16.18 6.38 0.43
C GLN A 94 -16.25 6.99 1.83
N ILE A 95 -16.07 6.14 2.84
CA ILE A 95 -15.75 6.57 4.20
C ILE A 95 -14.25 6.43 4.40
N TYR A 96 -13.60 7.48 4.88
CA TYR A 96 -12.17 7.52 5.15
C TYR A 96 -11.89 7.51 6.64
N ILE A 97 -10.90 6.72 7.03
CA ILE A 97 -10.27 6.70 8.33
C ILE A 97 -8.88 7.29 8.17
N THR A 98 -8.55 8.24 9.03
CA THR A 98 -7.25 8.87 9.09
C THR A 98 -6.65 8.62 10.47
N VAL A 99 -5.40 8.17 10.52
CA VAL A 99 -4.71 7.85 11.78
C VAL A 99 -3.31 8.48 11.81
N GLY A 100 -2.71 8.51 13.01
CA GLY A 100 -1.34 9.01 13.18
C GLY A 100 -1.21 10.49 12.81
N TYR A 101 -2.10 11.33 13.33
CA TYR A 101 -2.13 12.78 13.07
C TYR A 101 -2.17 13.16 11.58
N GLY A 102 -2.84 12.37 10.74
CA GLY A 102 -2.94 12.63 9.30
C GLY A 102 -1.94 11.88 8.44
N SER A 103 -0.99 11.14 9.03
CA SER A 103 0.09 10.47 8.28
C SER A 103 -0.40 9.31 7.40
N LYS A 104 -1.44 8.57 7.81
CA LYS A 104 -2.06 7.54 6.97
C LYS A 104 -3.57 7.78 6.87
N LYS A 105 -4.08 7.71 5.64
CA LYS A 105 -5.51 7.79 5.31
C LYS A 105 -5.87 6.61 4.40
N ARG A 106 -6.93 5.89 4.75
CA ARG A 106 -7.51 4.81 3.94
C ARG A 106 -9.02 4.90 4.00
N GLY A 107 -9.70 4.46 2.96
CA GLY A 107 -11.17 4.43 2.96
C GLY A 107 -11.70 3.15 2.37
N PHE A 108 -12.97 2.88 2.69
CA PHE A 108 -13.74 1.79 2.14
C PHE A 108 -14.97 2.36 1.40
N PRO A 109 -15.37 1.74 0.27
CA PRO A 109 -16.54 2.13 -0.48
C PRO A 109 -17.84 1.85 0.27
N VAL A 110 -18.78 2.79 0.15
CA VAL A 110 -20.13 2.68 0.71
C VAL A 110 -21.15 2.96 -0.39
N GLN A 111 -22.15 2.09 -0.48
CA GLN A 111 -23.30 2.23 -1.36
C GLN A 111 -24.54 2.49 -0.51
N LEU A 112 -25.16 3.65 -0.72
CA LEU A 112 -26.41 4.06 -0.11
C LEU A 112 -27.55 3.90 -1.11
N GLY A 113 -28.62 3.25 -0.67
CA GLY A 113 -29.82 3.04 -1.48
C GLY A 113 -30.03 1.59 -1.90
N LYS A 114 -31.15 1.32 -2.57
CA LYS A 114 -31.44 0.01 -3.15
C LYS A 114 -31.17 0.01 -4.65
N VAL A 115 -30.47 -1.01 -5.12
CA VAL A 115 -30.53 -1.40 -6.54
C VAL A 115 -31.80 -2.23 -6.66
N GLU A 116 -32.80 -1.72 -7.38
CA GLU A 116 -33.93 -2.56 -7.76
C GLU A 116 -33.39 -3.68 -8.68
N SER A 117 -33.17 -4.87 -8.11
CA SER A 117 -33.19 -6.08 -8.90
C SER A 117 -34.58 -6.16 -9.51
N LYS A 118 -34.67 -6.10 -10.85
CA LYS A 118 -35.91 -6.28 -11.62
C LYS A 118 -36.83 -7.31 -10.94
N PRO A 119 -38.14 -7.06 -10.82
CA PRO A 119 -39.07 -8.05 -10.30
C PRO A 119 -38.93 -9.34 -11.12
N GLN A 120 -38.56 -10.44 -10.46
CA GLN A 120 -38.89 -11.76 -10.97
C GLN A 120 -40.41 -11.77 -11.15
N GLU A 121 -40.85 -11.93 -12.40
CA GLU A 121 -42.25 -12.19 -12.72
C GLU A 121 -42.74 -13.33 -11.82
N TYR A 122 -43.74 -13.01 -11.02
CA TYR A 122 -44.65 -13.97 -10.43
C TYR A 122 -45.26 -14.79 -11.58
N SER A 123 -44.78 -16.00 -11.83
CA SER A 123 -45.59 -17.01 -12.50
C SER A 123 -46.53 -17.62 -11.45
N SER A 124 -47.63 -16.93 -11.19
CA SER A 124 -48.83 -17.56 -10.65
C SER A 124 -49.45 -18.38 -11.75
N ASP A 125 -49.29 -19.71 -11.70
CA ASP A 125 -50.32 -20.59 -12.23
C ASP A 125 -50.40 -21.84 -11.35
N GLU A 126 -51.25 -21.77 -10.33
CA GLU A 126 -51.78 -22.94 -9.67
C GLU A 126 -52.80 -23.59 -10.61
N THR A 127 -52.49 -24.77 -11.15
CA THR A 127 -53.52 -25.70 -11.61
C THR A 127 -53.24 -27.10 -11.04
N TYR A 128 -54.04 -27.42 -10.02
CA TYR A 128 -54.39 -28.70 -9.43
C TYR A 128 -54.06 -29.97 -10.24
N LYS A 129 -53.29 -30.89 -9.65
CA LYS A 129 -53.65 -32.32 -9.56
C LYS A 129 -53.12 -32.93 -8.26
N ARG A 130 -54.00 -33.72 -7.64
CA ARG A 130 -53.93 -34.34 -6.31
C ARG A 130 -53.79 -35.86 -6.47
N GLU A 131 -52.89 -36.42 -5.64
CA GLU A 131 -52.77 -37.82 -5.14
C GLU A 131 -52.53 -38.93 -6.20
N ASP A 132 -51.67 -39.94 -6.00
CA ASP A 132 -51.61 -40.89 -4.88
C ASP A 132 -50.18 -41.43 -4.57
N GLN A 133 -50.03 -41.87 -3.31
CA GLN A 133 -49.13 -42.88 -2.69
C GLN A 133 -48.56 -43.96 -3.63
N GLU A 134 -47.38 -44.58 -3.44
CA GLU A 134 -46.83 -45.25 -2.24
C GLU A 134 -45.40 -45.80 -2.55
N ASP A 135 -44.61 -46.03 -1.49
CA ASP A 135 -43.54 -47.05 -1.33
C ASP A 135 -42.15 -46.98 -2.02
N LEU A 136 -41.13 -46.82 -1.16
CA LEU A 136 -39.72 -47.27 -1.28
C LEU A 136 -39.62 -48.81 -1.09
N PRO A 137 -38.46 -49.49 -1.22
CA PRO A 137 -37.15 -49.16 -1.83
C PRO A 137 -36.59 -50.31 -2.72
N GLN A 138 -35.36 -50.17 -3.25
CA GLN A 138 -34.27 -51.17 -3.33
C GLN A 138 -33.45 -51.10 -4.63
N ASN A 139 -32.14 -50.91 -4.47
CA ASN A 139 -31.06 -51.17 -5.46
C ASN A 139 -30.67 -52.66 -5.31
N PRO A 140 -30.19 -53.43 -6.32
CA PRO A 140 -28.81 -53.24 -6.83
C PRO A 140 -28.47 -53.75 -8.26
N SER A 141 -27.31 -53.29 -8.75
CA SER A 141 -26.31 -54.00 -9.59
C SER A 141 -26.56 -54.24 -11.09
N VAL A 142 -25.59 -53.86 -11.96
CA VAL A 142 -24.72 -54.77 -12.76
C VAL A 142 -23.98 -54.02 -13.92
N ALA A 143 -22.64 -54.19 -13.93
CA ALA A 143 -21.62 -54.24 -15.01
C ALA A 143 -21.38 -53.13 -16.08
N GLN A 144 -20.25 -52.41 -15.91
CA GLN A 144 -19.00 -52.29 -16.73
C GLN A 144 -19.01 -52.62 -18.26
N PRO A 145 -18.16 -52.00 -19.15
CA PRO A 145 -16.68 -52.14 -19.10
C PRO A 145 -15.69 -51.07 -19.72
N ILE A 146 -14.47 -51.02 -19.14
CA ILE A 146 -13.09 -51.08 -19.76
C ILE A 146 -12.59 -49.84 -20.57
N LYS A 147 -11.44 -49.15 -20.32
CA LYS A 147 -9.98 -49.52 -20.30
C LYS A 147 -9.13 -48.48 -19.52
N LYS A 148 -8.35 -48.90 -18.51
CA LYS A 148 -6.85 -49.09 -18.45
C LYS A 148 -6.02 -47.80 -18.65
N ALA A 149 -5.38 -47.28 -17.58
CA ALA A 149 -4.07 -47.66 -16.99
C ALA A 149 -2.87 -47.11 -17.79
N SER A 150 -1.95 -46.36 -17.17
CA SER A 150 -0.84 -46.99 -16.43
C SER A 150 -0.11 -46.01 -15.51
N SER A 151 0.28 -46.57 -14.36
CA SER A 151 1.28 -46.07 -13.42
C SER A 151 2.70 -46.20 -13.98
N LEU A 152 3.65 -45.40 -13.47
CA LEU A 152 4.86 -45.94 -12.85
C LEU A 152 5.61 -44.89 -12.02
N ARG A 153 6.45 -45.42 -11.16
CA ARG A 153 6.93 -44.93 -9.87
C ARG A 153 8.46 -44.96 -9.91
N SER A 154 9.09 -44.17 -9.04
CA SER A 154 10.37 -44.44 -8.35
C SER A 154 11.70 -43.90 -8.91
N GLY A 155 12.56 -43.47 -7.97
CA GLY A 155 14.02 -43.27 -8.06
C GLY A 155 14.41 -41.79 -7.96
N SER A 156 14.88 -41.21 -6.84
CA SER A 156 16.08 -41.47 -6.01
C SER A 156 17.41 -41.48 -6.76
N GLY A 157 18.23 -40.44 -6.55
CA GLY A 157 19.70 -40.57 -6.56
C GLY A 157 20.50 -39.51 -7.35
N LYS A 158 21.29 -38.73 -6.59
CA LYS A 158 22.65 -38.20 -6.88
C LYS A 158 22.86 -37.17 -8.02
N GLY A 159 23.20 -35.94 -7.60
CA GLY A 159 24.50 -35.28 -7.81
C GLY A 159 25.02 -35.00 -9.24
N LEU A 160 25.29 -33.71 -9.52
CA LEU A 160 26.51 -33.13 -10.12
C LEU A 160 26.21 -31.61 -10.32
N SER A 161 26.95 -30.68 -9.72
CA SER A 161 28.25 -30.15 -10.17
C SER A 161 28.17 -29.27 -11.43
N TRP A 162 28.12 -27.95 -11.22
CA TRP A 162 28.74 -26.87 -12.01
C TRP A 162 28.34 -25.58 -11.27
N LEU A 163 29.24 -24.76 -10.73
CA LEU A 163 30.27 -23.98 -11.41
C LEU A 163 31.40 -23.65 -10.44
N SER A 164 32.62 -23.70 -10.96
CA SER A 164 33.85 -23.49 -10.22
C SER A 164 34.74 -22.45 -10.94
N SER A 165 35.26 -21.50 -10.15
CA SER A 165 36.61 -20.92 -10.22
C SER A 165 36.86 -19.64 -11.09
N PRO A 166 38.02 -18.94 -10.93
CA PRO A 166 38.12 -17.51 -10.65
C PRO A 166 39.10 -16.80 -11.62
N VAL A 167 39.67 -15.65 -11.21
CA VAL A 167 40.90 -15.01 -11.75
C VAL A 167 40.73 -14.12 -12.98
N LEU A 168 40.98 -12.82 -12.80
CA LEU A 168 42.00 -12.12 -13.60
C LEU A 168 42.57 -10.91 -12.87
N LYS A 169 43.89 -10.96 -12.74
CA LYS A 169 44.82 -10.02 -12.15
C LYS A 169 45.67 -9.54 -13.32
N GLY A 170 45.85 -8.23 -13.45
CA GLY A 170 46.98 -7.62 -14.16
C GLY A 170 46.64 -6.82 -15.41
N PHE A 171 46.87 -5.51 -15.33
CA PHE A 171 47.70 -4.82 -16.33
C PHE A 171 48.59 -3.80 -15.61
N THR A 172 49.88 -4.04 -15.69
CA THR A 172 50.99 -3.15 -15.31
C THR A 172 51.58 -2.52 -16.57
N GLY A 173 52.03 -1.26 -16.50
CA GLY A 173 52.81 -0.58 -17.55
C GLY A 173 52.76 0.95 -17.37
N VAL A 174 53.53 1.54 -16.45
CA VAL A 174 54.89 2.11 -16.63
C VAL A 174 54.94 3.37 -17.50
N PHE A 175 55.32 4.51 -16.91
CA PHE A 175 56.37 5.39 -17.44
C PHE A 175 57.15 6.07 -16.31
N SER A 176 58.41 6.35 -16.64
CA SER A 176 59.59 6.49 -15.77
C SER A 176 59.74 7.81 -15.01
N ALA A 177 60.56 7.73 -13.96
CA ALA A 177 61.17 8.86 -13.29
C ALA A 177 62.11 9.66 -14.21
N SER A 178 62.11 10.98 -14.06
CA SER A 178 63.29 11.81 -14.33
C SER A 178 63.46 12.85 -13.23
N THR A 179 64.71 13.00 -12.82
CA THR A 179 65.14 13.77 -11.65
C THR A 179 65.58 15.16 -12.07
N GLY A 180 65.06 16.18 -11.39
CA GLY A 180 65.79 17.42 -11.07
C GLY A 180 65.62 18.62 -12.02
N LYS A 181 64.90 19.65 -11.57
CA LYS A 181 65.47 20.92 -11.08
C LYS A 181 64.36 21.89 -10.67
N ARG A 182 64.67 22.64 -9.61
CA ARG A 182 63.88 23.71 -8.97
C ARG A 182 63.20 24.64 -9.98
N THR A 183 61.89 24.80 -9.81
CA THR A 183 61.26 26.14 -9.75
C THR A 183 60.18 26.12 -8.68
N GLN A 184 60.56 26.70 -7.55
CA GLN A 184 59.71 27.16 -6.47
C GLN A 184 58.58 28.05 -7.03
N LYS A 185 57.41 27.99 -6.38
CA LYS A 185 56.27 28.93 -6.46
C LYS A 185 55.14 28.53 -7.44
N ASN A 186 54.34 27.52 -7.07
CA ASN A 186 52.92 27.39 -7.47
C ASN A 186 52.12 26.34 -6.66
N VAL A 187 52.46 26.11 -5.38
CA VAL A 187 51.73 25.12 -4.55
C VAL A 187 50.29 25.59 -4.24
N GLY A 188 50.07 26.89 -4.01
CA GLY A 188 48.75 27.44 -3.74
C GLY A 188 47.80 27.56 -4.94
N GLN A 189 48.25 27.28 -6.17
CA GLN A 189 47.38 27.32 -7.35
C GLN A 189 46.72 25.96 -7.63
N ASN A 190 47.41 24.87 -7.29
CA ASN A 190 46.90 23.50 -7.44
C ASN A 190 45.86 23.15 -6.36
N GLU A 191 46.04 23.65 -5.13
CA GLU A 191 45.07 23.48 -4.04
C GLU A 191 43.75 24.21 -4.34
N LYS A 192 43.83 25.43 -4.87
CA LYS A 192 42.65 26.20 -5.33
C LYS A 192 41.93 25.54 -6.51
N LEU A 193 42.67 24.93 -7.43
CA LEU A 193 42.08 24.15 -8.53
C LEU A 193 41.37 22.89 -7.99
N LEU A 194 41.99 22.17 -7.05
CA LEU A 194 41.38 21.01 -6.39
C LEU A 194 40.11 21.40 -5.61
N LEU A 195 40.16 22.51 -4.88
CA LEU A 195 39.00 23.08 -4.17
C LEU A 195 37.89 23.47 -5.15
N THR A 196 38.24 24.12 -6.27
CA THR A 196 37.27 24.53 -7.31
C THR A 196 36.63 23.31 -7.99
N ILE A 197 37.39 22.25 -8.24
CA ILE A 197 36.87 20.99 -8.79
C ILE A 197 35.97 20.28 -7.76
N ALA A 198 36.37 20.24 -6.48
CA ALA A 198 35.57 19.67 -5.41
C ALA A 198 34.26 20.45 -5.19
N PHE A 199 34.32 21.78 -5.23
CA PHE A 199 33.17 22.66 -5.14
C PHE A 199 32.24 22.52 -6.34
N GLY A 200 32.81 22.41 -7.55
CA GLY A 200 32.06 22.13 -8.77
C GLY A 200 31.35 20.77 -8.73
N GLY A 201 32.04 19.73 -8.24
CA GLY A 201 31.46 18.40 -8.04
C GLY A 201 30.35 18.40 -6.98
N PHE A 202 30.54 19.12 -5.88
CA PHE A 202 29.53 19.29 -4.84
C PHE A 202 28.29 20.04 -5.36
N SER A 203 28.50 21.14 -6.08
CA SER A 203 27.41 21.94 -6.67
C SER A 203 26.62 21.13 -7.71
N LEU A 204 27.31 20.29 -8.49
CA LEU A 204 26.69 19.35 -9.43
C LEU A 204 25.88 18.26 -8.70
N LEU A 205 26.38 17.70 -7.58
CA LEU A 205 25.62 16.77 -6.74
C LEU A 205 24.36 17.41 -6.15
N VAL A 206 24.46 18.64 -5.67
CA VAL A 206 23.33 19.43 -5.17
C VAL A 206 22.31 19.67 -6.29
N PHE A 207 22.78 20.02 -7.49
CA PHE A 207 21.91 20.20 -8.65
C PHE A 207 21.18 18.91 -9.04
N PHE A 208 21.87 17.76 -9.06
CA PHE A 208 21.23 16.46 -9.30
C PHE A 208 20.21 16.09 -8.23
N PHE A 209 20.45 16.44 -6.97
CA PHE A 209 19.49 16.27 -5.89
C PHE A 209 18.23 17.12 -6.11
N PHE A 210 18.36 18.40 -6.49
CA PHE A 210 17.20 19.22 -6.83
C PHE A 210 16.47 18.73 -8.09
N LEU A 211 17.21 18.28 -9.10
CA LEU A 211 16.64 17.71 -10.32
C LEU A 211 15.79 16.47 -10.01
N TYR A 212 16.21 15.64 -9.05
CA TYR A 212 15.44 14.49 -8.56
C TYR A 212 14.05 14.90 -8.02
N PHE A 213 13.95 16.02 -7.30
CA PHE A 213 12.67 16.53 -6.78
C PHE A 213 11.79 17.23 -7.82
N ILE A 214 12.37 17.71 -8.92
CA ILE A 214 11.66 18.42 -9.99
C ILE A 214 11.17 17.45 -11.08
N LEU A 215 11.74 16.24 -11.17
CA LEU A 215 11.35 15.25 -12.17
C LEU A 215 9.92 14.72 -11.94
N PRO A 216 9.10 14.59 -13.01
CA PRO A 216 7.72 14.11 -12.90
C PRO A 216 7.64 12.68 -12.37
N ASP A 217 6.51 12.35 -11.73
CA ASP A 217 6.25 11.08 -11.03
C ASP A 217 6.50 9.81 -11.86
N SER A 218 6.54 9.91 -13.20
CA SER A 218 6.80 8.81 -14.12
C SER A 218 8.27 8.34 -14.17
N LEU A 219 9.22 9.14 -13.65
CA LEU A 219 10.66 8.87 -13.67
C LEU A 219 11.31 8.81 -12.27
N GLN A 220 10.50 8.79 -11.21
CA GLN A 220 11.01 8.72 -9.84
C GLN A 220 11.73 7.38 -9.60
N PHE A 221 13.05 7.41 -9.57
CA PHE A 221 13.85 6.32 -9.02
C PHE A 221 13.38 6.09 -7.58
N ARG A 222 12.85 4.90 -7.30
CA ARG A 222 12.48 4.48 -5.94
C ARG A 222 13.75 4.27 -5.13
N VAL A 223 14.25 5.35 -4.52
CA VAL A 223 15.37 5.29 -3.60
C VAL A 223 14.87 4.64 -2.31
N SER A 224 15.45 3.49 -1.96
CA SER A 224 15.13 2.81 -0.71
C SER A 224 15.64 3.62 0.49
N PHE A 225 15.00 3.46 1.66
CA PHE A 225 15.40 4.15 2.90
C PHE A 225 16.91 4.03 3.21
N PRO A 226 17.57 2.86 3.08
CA PRO A 226 19.01 2.75 3.29
C PRO A 226 19.84 3.59 2.32
N GLN A 227 19.42 3.72 1.07
CA GLN A 227 20.11 4.53 0.07
C GLN A 227 19.97 6.02 0.39
N ALA A 228 18.78 6.48 0.78
CA ALA A 228 18.56 7.86 1.19
C ALA A 228 19.41 8.25 2.42
N LEU A 229 19.55 7.33 3.37
CA LEU A 229 20.41 7.49 4.54
C LEU A 229 21.89 7.65 4.15
N LEU A 230 22.38 6.78 3.24
CA LEU A 230 23.77 6.85 2.76
C LEU A 230 24.06 8.16 2.01
N PHE A 231 23.11 8.63 1.18
CA PHE A 231 23.24 9.91 0.49
C PHE A 231 23.31 11.09 1.47
N SER A 232 22.49 11.08 2.53
CA SER A 232 22.52 12.10 3.57
C SER A 232 23.86 12.15 4.30
N ILE A 233 24.37 10.98 4.71
CA ILE A 233 25.68 10.88 5.39
C ILE A 233 26.80 11.40 4.48
N PHE A 234 26.80 10.99 3.21
CA PHE A 234 27.81 11.42 2.25
C PHE A 234 27.76 12.94 2.02
N PHE A 235 26.56 13.50 1.90
CA PHE A 235 26.35 14.93 1.73
C PHE A 235 26.89 15.74 2.92
N VAL A 236 26.52 15.36 4.14
CA VAL A 236 26.98 16.04 5.36
C VAL A 236 28.50 15.95 5.51
N THR A 237 29.08 14.79 5.22
CA THR A 237 30.54 14.57 5.31
C THR A 237 31.29 15.44 4.29
N CYS A 238 30.79 15.51 3.06
CA CYS A 238 31.39 16.32 1.99
C CYS A 238 31.28 17.81 2.29
N PHE A 239 30.12 18.26 2.79
CA PHE A 239 29.90 19.65 3.19
C PHE A 239 30.79 20.05 4.37
N ALA A 240 30.89 19.20 5.39
CA ALA A 240 31.78 19.43 6.53
C ALA A 240 33.26 19.50 6.09
N TYR A 241 33.70 18.64 5.17
CA TYR A 241 35.05 18.69 4.62
C TYR A 241 35.34 19.99 3.87
N ILE A 242 34.39 20.47 3.06
CA ILE A 242 34.51 21.75 2.34
C ILE A 242 34.60 22.92 3.35
N LEU A 243 33.73 22.94 4.37
CA LEU A 243 33.76 23.98 5.41
C LEU A 243 35.09 24.00 6.17
N LEU A 244 35.57 22.82 6.59
CA LEU A 244 36.86 22.70 7.28
C LEU A 244 38.01 23.19 6.39
N LYS A 245 37.96 22.91 5.08
CA LYS A 245 38.97 23.39 4.15
C LYS A 245 38.92 24.89 3.90
N ILE A 246 37.73 25.50 3.85
CA ILE A 246 37.58 26.96 3.77
C ILE A 246 38.14 27.62 5.04
N MET A 247 37.83 27.07 6.22
CA MET A 247 38.33 27.58 7.50
C MET A 247 39.85 27.43 7.69
N GLU A 248 40.51 26.53 6.96
CA GLU A 248 41.96 26.35 6.99
C GLU A 248 42.70 27.31 6.03
N GLU A 249 41.98 27.90 5.06
CA GLU A 249 42.54 28.85 4.08
C GLU A 249 42.41 30.34 4.51
N ASP A 250 41.64 30.64 5.57
CA ASP A 250 41.49 31.96 6.21
C ASP A 250 42.44 32.14 7.42
#